data_AF-A0AAV0WZM5-F1
#
_entry.id   AF-A0AAV0WZM5-F1
#
_cell.length_a   1.000
_cell.length_b   1.000
_cell.length_c   1.000
_cell.angle_alpha   90.00
_cell.angle_beta   90.00
_cell.angle_gamma   90.00
#
_symmetry.space_group_name_H-M   'P 1'
#
loop_
_entity.id
_entity.type
_entity.pdbx_description
1 polymer ?
#
loop_
_entity_poly.entity_id
_entity_poly.type
_entity_poly.pdbx_seq_one_letter_code
_entity_poly.pdbx_strand_id
1 'polypeptide(L)'
;MVWYSAYGLVVFDLFIVALLQLLATHYEIISSTYENFKYKAENKDGKLRKEEIQKELVSIIVDCQTIYKKLETLYGISRPIVLVYMVGDAIGMITMPFLIVMSYMQNGSSIFNTNVMAFSWTLFVVGIQSYMYCSLLQNVNERKEDVNFGLYGCDWTLLDIEIKKLILLAMRINSSNNLKMKVTSTKLIDLPMFASIVRSSYSVTSVLINSNIHKITK
;
A
#
# COMPACT_ATOMS: atom_id res chain seq x y z
N MET A 1 10.14 28.93 10.95
CA MET A 1 10.64 27.56 11.21
C MET A 1 9.53 26.51 11.06
N VAL A 2 8.37 26.68 11.69
CA VAL A 2 7.19 25.78 11.59
C VAL A 2 6.65 25.63 10.15
N TRP A 3 6.66 26.69 9.34
CA TRP A 3 6.22 26.62 7.93
C TRP A 3 7.13 25.74 7.06
N TYR A 4 8.44 25.74 7.32
CA TYR A 4 9.39 24.90 6.60
C TYR A 4 9.27 23.42 6.98
N SER A 5 8.99 23.11 8.24
CA SER A 5 8.74 21.73 8.68
C SER A 5 7.43 21.16 8.12
N ALA A 6 6.37 21.98 8.05
CA ALA A 6 5.10 21.56 7.45
C ALA A 6 5.25 21.27 5.94
N TYR A 7 5.96 22.15 5.21
CA TYR A 7 6.22 21.94 3.78
C TYR A 7 7.05 20.67 3.53
N GLY A 8 8.07 20.41 4.35
CA GLY A 8 8.89 19.19 4.24
C GLY A 8 8.09 17.90 4.41
N LEU A 9 7.16 17.86 5.38
CA LEU A 9 6.29 16.70 5.60
C LEU A 9 5.36 16.45 4.40
N VAL A 10 4.73 17.50 3.87
CA VAL A 10 3.83 17.38 2.71
C VAL A 10 4.58 16.89 1.47
N VAL A 11 5.78 17.40 1.22
CA VAL A 11 6.62 16.95 0.09
C VAL A 11 6.99 15.48 0.25
N PHE A 12 7.33 15.06 1.48
CA PHE A 12 7.68 13.67 1.76
C PHE A 12 6.47 12.73 1.61
N ASP A 13 5.28 13.16 2.07
CA ASP A 13 4.04 12.41 1.88
C ASP A 13 3.69 12.24 0.39
N LEU A 14 3.79 13.32 -0.40
CA LEU A 14 3.58 13.27 -1.84
C LEU A 14 4.58 12.32 -2.52
N PHE A 15 5.84 12.33 -2.08
CA PHE A 15 6.86 11.42 -2.58
C PHE A 15 6.52 9.95 -2.30
N ILE A 16 6.08 9.62 -1.08
CA ILE A 16 5.68 8.24 -0.74
C ILE A 16 4.46 7.81 -1.56
N VAL A 17 3.44 8.66 -1.67
CA VAL A 17 2.24 8.36 -2.46
C VAL A 17 2.61 8.10 -3.92
N ALA A 18 3.47 8.94 -4.51
CA ALA A 18 3.95 8.75 -5.87
C ALA A 18 4.72 7.43 -6.04
N LEU A 19 5.58 7.06 -5.08
CA LEU A 19 6.28 5.77 -5.10
C LEU A 19 5.33 4.57 -5.02
N LEU A 20 4.30 4.64 -4.17
CA LEU A 20 3.31 3.57 -4.04
C LEU A 20 2.46 3.42 -5.32
N GLN A 21 2.07 4.54 -5.93
CA GLN A 21 1.38 4.52 -7.22
C GLN A 21 2.26 3.93 -8.32
N LEU A 22 3.52 4.38 -8.41
CA LEU A 22 4.49 3.85 -9.37
C LEU A 22 4.66 2.33 -9.23
N LEU A 23 4.75 1.82 -8.00
CA LEU A 23 4.79 0.38 -7.72
C LEU A 23 3.53 -0.33 -8.25
N ALA A 24 2.34 0.19 -7.93
CA ALA A 24 1.08 -0.40 -8.37
C ALA A 24 0.99 -0.48 -9.91
N THR A 25 1.33 0.61 -10.60
CA THR A 25 1.29 0.66 -12.07
C THR A 25 2.29 -0.30 -12.69
N HIS A 26 3.51 -0.41 -12.14
CA HIS A 26 4.48 -1.36 -12.66
C HIS A 26 4.05 -2.82 -12.45
N TYR A 27 3.40 -3.16 -11.33
CA TYR A 27 2.83 -4.49 -11.15
C TYR A 27 1.72 -4.79 -12.15
N GLU A 28 0.83 -3.83 -12.42
CA GLU A 28 -0.23 -3.95 -13.42
C GLU A 28 0.35 -4.13 -14.84
N ILE A 29 1.38 -3.36 -15.21
CA ILE A 29 2.07 -3.51 -16.50
C ILE A 29 2.67 -4.92 -16.64
N ILE A 30 3.31 -5.43 -15.60
CA ILE A 30 3.88 -6.79 -15.62
C ILE A 30 2.78 -7.83 -15.80
N SER A 31 1.68 -7.73 -15.04
CA SER A 31 0.55 -8.65 -15.16
C SER A 31 -0.04 -8.63 -16.57
N SER A 32 -0.30 -7.43 -17.11
CA SER A 32 -0.86 -7.27 -18.45
C SER A 32 0.10 -7.74 -19.56
N THR A 33 1.41 -7.60 -19.37
CA THR A 33 2.42 -8.11 -20.31
C THR A 33 2.38 -9.63 -20.37
N TYR A 34 2.18 -10.30 -19.23
CA TYR A 34 2.00 -11.74 -19.20
C TYR A 34 0.67 -12.16 -19.85
N GLU A 35 -0.46 -11.54 -19.49
CA GLU A 35 -1.77 -11.89 -20.07
C GLU A 35 -1.82 -11.70 -21.59
N ASN A 36 -1.26 -10.60 -22.09
CA ASN A 36 -1.25 -10.28 -23.51
C ASN A 36 -0.21 -11.08 -24.31
N PHE A 37 0.60 -11.90 -23.65
CA PHE A 37 1.51 -12.81 -24.33
C PHE A 37 0.69 -13.88 -25.07
N LYS A 38 0.47 -13.66 -26.37
CA LYS A 38 -0.24 -14.58 -27.25
C LYS A 38 0.74 -15.38 -28.11
N TYR A 39 0.68 -16.70 -27.98
CA TYR A 39 1.50 -17.59 -28.79
C TYR A 39 0.97 -17.66 -30.23
N LYS A 40 1.70 -17.04 -31.18
CA LYS A 40 1.35 -17.03 -32.61
C LYS A 40 1.86 -18.30 -33.30
N ALA A 41 1.23 -19.45 -33.04
CA ALA A 41 1.54 -20.69 -33.75
C ALA A 41 0.74 -20.85 -35.03
N GLU A 42 1.21 -20.23 -36.11
CA GLU A 42 0.73 -20.60 -37.45
C GLU A 42 1.76 -20.25 -38.53
N ASN A 43 2.66 -21.20 -38.84
CA ASN A 43 3.01 -21.58 -40.22
C ASN A 43 4.04 -22.74 -40.29
N LYS A 44 4.03 -23.45 -41.42
CA LYS A 44 4.63 -24.78 -41.68
C LYS A 44 6.17 -24.90 -41.61
N ASP A 45 6.94 -23.82 -41.49
CA ASP A 45 8.40 -23.82 -41.17
C ASP A 45 8.70 -23.65 -39.66
N GLY A 46 7.81 -24.19 -38.82
CA GLY A 46 7.59 -23.76 -37.44
C GLY A 46 8.63 -24.16 -36.40
N LYS A 47 9.82 -24.68 -36.73
CA LYS A 47 10.82 -25.07 -35.72
C LYS A 47 11.75 -23.90 -35.36
N LEU A 48 12.31 -23.22 -36.37
CA LEU A 48 13.20 -22.06 -36.20
C LEU A 48 12.47 -20.89 -35.49
N ARG A 49 11.23 -20.62 -35.92
CA ARG A 49 10.37 -19.58 -35.33
C ARG A 49 9.90 -19.92 -33.91
N LYS A 50 9.74 -21.21 -33.57
CA LYS A 50 9.42 -21.62 -32.18
C LYS A 50 10.58 -21.32 -31.24
N GLU A 51 11.81 -21.57 -31.68
CA GLU A 51 13.02 -21.27 -30.90
C GLU A 51 13.21 -19.77 -30.71
N GLU A 52 12.92 -18.94 -31.71
CA GLU A 52 12.95 -17.47 -31.60
C GLU A 52 11.87 -16.94 -30.64
N ILE A 53 10.61 -17.40 -30.77
CA ILE A 53 9.51 -17.02 -29.87
C ILE A 53 9.78 -17.51 -28.43
N GLN A 54 10.39 -18.68 -28.28
CA GLN A 54 10.80 -19.20 -26.99
C GLN A 54 11.89 -18.34 -26.35
N LYS A 55 12.90 -17.92 -27.12
CA LYS A 55 13.93 -16.99 -26.65
C LYS A 55 13.35 -15.63 -26.26
N GLU A 56 12.41 -15.12 -27.04
CA GLU A 56 11.71 -13.87 -26.75
C GLU A 56 10.92 -13.95 -25.44
N LEU A 57 10.15 -15.02 -25.23
CA LEU A 57 9.42 -15.24 -23.97
C LEU A 57 10.35 -15.40 -22.77
N VAL A 58 11.46 -16.12 -22.93
CA VAL A 58 12.46 -16.24 -21.86
C VAL A 58 13.06 -14.87 -21.53
N SER A 59 13.37 -14.05 -22.53
CA SER A 59 13.83 -12.67 -22.33
C SER A 59 12.80 -11.85 -21.55
N ILE A 60 11.52 -11.88 -21.98
CA ILE A 60 10.44 -11.14 -21.31
C ILE A 60 10.30 -11.56 -19.86
N ILE A 61 10.30 -12.87 -19.56
CA ILE A 61 10.17 -13.35 -18.18
C ILE A 61 11.38 -12.90 -17.34
N VAL A 62 12.60 -12.97 -17.88
CA VAL A 62 13.82 -12.53 -17.18
C VAL A 62 13.80 -11.01 -16.94
N ASP A 63 13.34 -10.23 -17.91
CA ASP A 63 13.22 -8.78 -17.80
C ASP A 63 12.16 -8.40 -16.76
N CYS A 64 10.97 -9.00 -16.83
CA CYS A 64 9.91 -8.80 -15.85
C CYS A 64 10.34 -9.23 -14.44
N GLN A 65 11.09 -10.32 -14.30
CA GLN A 65 11.66 -10.73 -13.00
C GLN A 65 12.71 -9.75 -12.48
N THR A 66 13.53 -9.18 -13.36
CA THR A 66 14.53 -8.18 -12.99
C THR A 66 13.86 -6.90 -12.50
N ILE A 67 12.82 -6.44 -13.20
CA ILE A 67 12.00 -5.30 -12.78
C ILE A 67 11.31 -5.62 -11.44
N TYR A 68 10.70 -6.79 -11.32
CA TYR A 68 10.05 -7.24 -10.09
C TYR A 68 11.01 -7.20 -8.88
N LYS A 69 12.24 -7.67 -9.04
CA LYS A 69 13.26 -7.65 -7.97
C LYS A 69 13.66 -6.23 -7.56
N LYS A 70 13.72 -5.29 -8.51
CA LYS A 70 13.94 -3.86 -8.21
C LYS A 70 12.75 -3.27 -7.44
N LEU A 71 11.53 -3.56 -7.87
CA LEU A 71 10.29 -3.14 -7.18
C LEU A 71 10.24 -3.70 -5.76
N GLU A 72 10.61 -4.97 -5.58
CA GLU A 72 10.70 -5.61 -4.26
C GLU A 72 11.71 -4.90 -3.34
N THR A 73 12.86 -4.51 -3.87
CA THR A 73 13.87 -3.77 -3.10
C THR A 73 13.34 -2.39 -2.70
N LEU A 74 12.72 -1.67 -3.63
CA LEU A 74 12.08 -0.37 -3.37
C LEU A 74 10.98 -0.49 -2.30
N TYR A 75 10.17 -1.54 -2.42
CA TYR A 75 9.11 -1.87 -1.48
C TYR A 75 9.65 -2.21 -0.09
N GLY A 76 10.77 -2.95 -0.03
CA GLY A 76 11.46 -3.26 1.22
C GLY A 76 11.93 -2.01 1.96
N ILE A 77 12.33 -0.96 1.23
CA ILE A 77 12.74 0.34 1.78
C ILE A 77 11.54 1.19 2.19
N SER A 78 10.49 1.23 1.35
CA SER A 78 9.31 2.06 1.63
C SER A 78 8.47 1.54 2.79
N ARG A 79 8.44 0.22 3.00
CA ARG A 79 7.68 -0.44 4.06
C ARG A 79 7.94 0.13 5.47
N PRO A 80 9.16 0.14 6.02
CA PRO A 80 9.40 0.67 7.37
C PRO A 80 9.01 2.14 7.50
N ILE A 81 9.18 2.93 6.44
CA ILE A 81 8.84 4.35 6.43
C ILE A 81 7.33 4.53 6.60
N VAL A 82 6.53 3.84 5.77
CA VAL A 82 5.06 3.87 5.84
C VAL A 82 4.55 3.37 7.19
N LEU A 83 5.20 2.37 7.79
CA LEU A 83 4.81 1.86 9.12
C LEU A 83 5.01 2.91 10.22
N VAL A 84 6.14 3.61 10.23
CA VAL A 84 6.38 4.69 11.19
C VAL A 84 5.35 5.80 11.01
N TYR A 85 5.02 6.15 9.76
CA TYR A 85 3.98 7.13 9.45
C TYR A 85 2.60 6.71 9.97
N MET A 86 2.18 5.46 9.72
CA MET A 86 0.90 4.94 10.20
C MET A 86 0.79 4.92 11.74
N VAL A 87 1.90 4.63 12.44
CA VAL A 87 1.92 4.69 13.91
C VAL A 87 1.78 6.12 14.40
N GLY A 88 2.46 7.08 13.77
CA GLY A 88 2.33 8.50 14.09
C GLY A 88 0.91 9.02 13.87
N ASP A 89 0.31 8.65 12.74
CA ASP A 89 -1.07 8.96 12.40
C ASP A 89 -2.05 8.39 13.45
N ALA A 90 -1.90 7.10 13.81
CA ALA A 90 -2.73 6.46 14.83
C ALA A 90 -2.65 7.17 16.19
N ILE A 91 -1.46 7.62 16.62
CA ILE A 91 -1.30 8.39 17.85
C ILE A 91 -2.02 9.75 17.73
N GLY A 92 -1.92 10.41 16.58
CA GLY A 92 -2.66 11.63 16.27
C GLY A 92 -4.18 11.42 16.39
N MET A 93 -4.71 10.37 15.75
CA MET A 93 -6.13 10.01 15.79
C MET A 93 -6.66 9.75 17.19
N ILE A 94 -5.83 9.24 18.12
CA ILE A 94 -6.19 9.03 19.53
C ILE A 94 -6.16 10.34 20.32
N THR A 95 -5.16 11.19 20.09
CA THR A 95 -4.89 12.37 20.92
C THR A 95 -5.73 13.59 20.53
N MET A 96 -5.99 13.80 19.23
CA MET A 96 -6.71 14.98 18.74
C MET A 96 -8.16 15.09 19.24
N PRO A 97 -8.97 14.01 19.29
CA PRO A 97 -10.33 14.07 19.85
C PRO A 97 -10.36 14.49 21.32
N PHE A 98 -9.38 14.05 22.11
CA PHE A 98 -9.24 14.46 23.51
C PHE A 98 -8.95 15.96 23.65
N LEU A 99 -8.04 16.49 22.82
CA LEU A 99 -7.71 17.92 22.80
C LEU A 99 -8.90 18.79 22.38
N ILE A 100 -9.73 18.32 21.45
CA ILE A 100 -10.98 18.99 21.06
C ILE A 100 -11.91 19.16 22.27
N VAL A 101 -12.14 18.09 23.03
CA VAL A 101 -13.02 18.13 24.20
C VAL A 101 -12.47 19.04 25.30
N MET A 102 -11.17 18.96 25.59
CA MET A 102 -10.53 19.84 26.56
C MET A 102 -10.62 21.33 26.16
N SER A 103 -10.37 21.64 24.89
CA SER A 103 -10.42 23.01 24.37
C SER A 103 -11.83 23.60 24.34
N TYR A 104 -12.84 22.75 24.12
CA TYR A 104 -14.24 23.15 24.17
C TYR A 104 -14.66 23.54 25.60
N MET A 105 -14.21 22.79 26.60
CA MET A 105 -14.57 23.02 28.00
C MET A 105 -13.85 24.25 28.59
N GLN A 106 -12.57 24.44 28.27
CA GLN A 106 -11.76 25.54 28.82
C GLN A 106 -12.21 26.94 28.34
N ASN A 107 -12.69 27.05 27.10
CA ASN A 107 -13.06 28.34 26.49
C ASN A 107 -14.57 28.65 26.53
N GLY A 108 -15.32 28.03 27.47
CA GLY A 108 -16.70 28.43 27.76
C GLY A 108 -17.73 28.05 26.69
N SER A 109 -17.66 26.82 26.18
CA SER A 109 -18.70 26.23 25.32
C SER A 109 -18.90 26.89 23.95
N SER A 110 -17.95 27.71 23.48
CA SER A 110 -18.00 28.25 22.12
C SER A 110 -17.46 27.22 21.12
N ILE A 111 -18.37 26.65 20.32
CA ILE A 111 -18.05 25.71 19.23
C ILE A 111 -17.18 26.41 18.14
N PHE A 112 -17.29 27.73 18.02
CA PHE A 112 -16.56 28.54 17.03
C PHE A 112 -15.17 29.00 17.51
N ASN A 113 -14.62 28.37 18.53
CA ASN A 113 -13.26 28.64 18.97
C ASN A 113 -12.23 28.23 17.89
N THR A 114 -11.30 29.12 17.58
CA THR A 114 -10.20 28.90 16.61
C THR A 114 -9.43 27.59 16.89
N ASN A 115 -9.21 27.26 18.17
CA ASN A 115 -8.49 26.05 18.54
C ASN A 115 -9.30 24.77 18.24
N VAL A 116 -10.60 24.78 18.53
CA VAL A 116 -11.51 23.64 18.27
C VAL A 116 -11.62 23.39 16.77
N MET A 117 -11.77 24.45 15.96
CA MET A 117 -11.75 24.33 14.51
C MET A 117 -10.41 23.78 13.99
N ALA A 118 -9.29 24.28 14.51
CA ALA A 118 -7.97 23.83 14.09
C ALA A 118 -7.77 22.33 14.38
N PHE A 119 -8.11 21.87 15.59
CA PHE A 119 -7.98 20.44 15.95
C PHE A 119 -8.93 19.55 15.14
N SER A 120 -10.17 19.98 14.94
CA SER A 120 -11.13 19.25 14.10
C SER A 120 -10.64 19.13 12.65
N TRP A 121 -10.11 20.22 12.10
CA TRP A 121 -9.52 20.22 10.76
C TRP A 121 -8.33 19.27 10.67
N THR A 122 -7.42 19.29 11.65
CA THR A 122 -6.28 18.36 11.66
C THR A 122 -6.73 16.90 11.75
N LEU A 123 -7.75 16.59 12.55
CA LEU A 123 -8.29 15.23 12.66
C LEU A 123 -8.86 14.75 11.32
N PHE A 124 -9.55 15.63 10.59
CA PHE A 124 -10.09 15.32 9.28
C PHE A 124 -9.00 15.05 8.24
N VAL A 125 -7.97 15.90 8.19
CA VAL A 125 -6.83 15.73 7.28
C VAL A 125 -6.09 14.43 7.55
N VAL A 126 -5.77 14.17 8.82
CA VAL A 126 -5.09 12.96 9.27
C VAL A 126 -5.90 11.70 8.92
N GLY A 127 -7.23 11.73 9.15
CA GLY A 127 -8.12 10.63 8.77
C GLY A 127 -8.16 10.34 7.26
N ILE A 128 -8.20 11.38 6.42
CA ILE A 128 -8.11 11.21 4.95
C ILE A 128 -6.75 10.63 4.56
N GLN A 129 -5.68 11.13 5.16
CA GLN A 129 -4.32 10.69 4.87
C GLN A 129 -4.13 9.19 5.18
N SER A 130 -4.51 8.71 6.38
CA SER A 130 -4.42 7.27 6.68
C SER A 130 -5.37 6.43 5.84
N TYR A 131 -6.56 6.92 5.48
CA TYR A 131 -7.44 6.21 4.54
C TYR A 131 -6.78 6.04 3.17
N MET A 132 -6.23 7.12 2.60
CA MET A 132 -5.54 7.11 1.30
C MET A 132 -4.37 6.13 1.30
N TYR A 133 -3.54 6.15 2.34
CA TYR A 133 -2.44 5.21 2.47
C TYR A 133 -2.94 3.77 2.57
N CYS A 134 -3.93 3.48 3.43
CA CYS A 134 -4.46 2.12 3.56
C CYS A 134 -4.97 1.58 2.21
N SER A 135 -5.71 2.41 1.45
CA SER A 135 -6.24 2.03 0.14
C SER A 135 -5.14 1.79 -0.90
N LEU A 136 -4.13 2.68 -0.97
CA LEU A 136 -3.01 2.52 -1.90
C LEU A 136 -2.19 1.27 -1.61
N LEU A 137 -1.92 0.98 -0.34
CA LEU A 137 -1.15 -0.19 0.08
C LEU A 137 -1.92 -1.48 -0.21
N GLN A 138 -3.24 -1.47 -0.02
CA GLN A 138 -4.11 -2.58 -0.40
C GLN A 138 -4.06 -2.82 -1.91
N ASN A 139 -4.22 -1.77 -2.74
CA ASN A 139 -4.14 -1.88 -4.19
C ASN A 139 -2.76 -2.43 -4.65
N VAL A 140 -1.66 -1.93 -4.09
CA VAL A 140 -0.31 -2.47 -4.39
C VAL A 140 -0.23 -3.97 -4.07
N ASN A 141 -0.83 -4.40 -2.97
CA ASN A 141 -0.83 -5.81 -2.58
C ASN A 141 -1.69 -6.67 -3.53
N GLU A 142 -2.86 -6.18 -3.93
CA GLU A 142 -3.73 -6.84 -4.92
C GLU A 142 -3.03 -6.96 -6.28
N ARG A 143 -2.46 -5.86 -6.81
CA ARG A 143 -1.75 -5.87 -8.10
C ARG A 143 -0.54 -6.80 -8.12
N LYS A 144 0.12 -6.99 -6.99
CA LYS A 144 1.19 -7.97 -6.86
C LYS A 144 0.68 -9.41 -6.99
N GLU A 145 -0.50 -9.71 -6.47
CA GLU A 145 -1.15 -11.02 -6.62
C GLU A 145 -1.60 -11.24 -8.08
N ASP A 146 -2.11 -10.19 -8.73
CA ASP A 146 -2.48 -10.20 -10.17
C ASP A 146 -1.33 -10.68 -11.05
N VAL A 147 -0.08 -10.33 -10.75
CA VAL A 147 1.09 -10.82 -11.54
C VAL A 147 1.15 -12.35 -11.64
N ASN A 148 0.77 -13.09 -10.57
CA ASN A 148 0.70 -14.54 -10.64
C ASN A 148 -0.46 -15.02 -11.52
N PHE A 149 -1.60 -14.34 -11.45
CA PHE A 149 -2.76 -14.63 -12.29
C PHE A 149 -2.46 -14.36 -13.77
N GLY A 150 -1.80 -13.24 -14.09
CA GLY A 150 -1.40 -12.92 -15.46
C GLY A 150 -0.41 -13.93 -16.03
N LEU A 151 0.54 -14.39 -15.22
CA LEU A 151 1.47 -15.45 -15.61
C LEU A 151 0.77 -16.82 -15.83
N TYR A 152 -0.28 -17.11 -15.06
CA TYR A 152 -1.12 -18.29 -15.26
C TYR A 152 -2.02 -18.16 -16.51
N GLY A 153 -2.47 -16.95 -16.83
CA GLY A 153 -3.32 -16.62 -17.98
C GLY A 153 -2.62 -16.68 -19.34
N CYS A 154 -1.28 -16.77 -19.39
CA CYS A 154 -0.56 -17.02 -20.64
C CYS A 154 -1.00 -18.35 -21.29
N ASP A 155 -0.88 -18.46 -22.61
CA ASP A 155 -1.08 -19.72 -23.38
C ASP A 155 0.06 -20.75 -23.15
N TRP A 156 0.42 -21.04 -21.89
CA TRP A 156 1.57 -21.84 -21.50
C TRP A 156 1.43 -23.34 -21.81
N THR A 157 0.21 -23.82 -22.05
CA THR A 157 -0.08 -25.24 -22.33
C THR A 157 0.56 -25.73 -23.64
N LEU A 158 0.68 -24.84 -24.63
CA LEU A 158 1.25 -25.09 -25.96
C LEU A 158 2.78 -24.97 -26.02
N LEU A 159 3.41 -24.54 -24.93
CA LEU A 159 4.85 -24.31 -24.83
C LEU A 159 5.64 -25.57 -24.45
N ASP A 160 6.95 -25.54 -24.68
CA ASP A 160 7.85 -26.63 -24.34
C ASP A 160 7.99 -26.86 -22.82
N ILE A 161 8.42 -28.06 -22.42
CA ILE A 161 8.59 -28.45 -21.02
C ILE A 161 9.61 -27.58 -20.28
N GLU A 162 10.66 -27.11 -20.95
CA GLU A 162 11.64 -26.21 -20.33
C GLU A 162 11.00 -24.87 -19.94
N ILE A 163 10.18 -24.30 -20.81
CA ILE A 163 9.47 -23.04 -20.55
C ILE A 163 8.44 -23.22 -19.45
N LYS A 164 7.69 -24.33 -19.46
CA LYS A 164 6.72 -24.66 -18.41
C LYS A 164 7.38 -24.70 -17.03
N LYS A 165 8.56 -25.30 -16.92
CA LYS A 165 9.35 -25.31 -15.68
C LYS A 165 9.77 -23.89 -15.27
N LEU A 166 10.15 -23.04 -16.22
CA LEU A 166 10.57 -21.66 -15.96
C LEU A 166 9.40 -20.79 -15.48
N ILE A 167 8.23 -20.90 -16.11
CA ILE A 167 6.98 -20.27 -15.68
C ILE A 167 6.58 -20.74 -14.28
N LEU A 168 6.65 -22.04 -14.02
CA LEU A 168 6.33 -22.61 -12.71
C LEU A 168 7.31 -22.15 -11.62
N LEU A 169 8.59 -22.03 -11.96
CA LEU A 169 9.61 -21.47 -11.08
C LEU A 169 9.36 -19.97 -10.82
N ALA A 170 8.97 -19.20 -11.84
CA ALA A 170 8.59 -17.80 -11.69
C ALA A 170 7.37 -17.61 -10.78
N MET A 171 6.31 -18.41 -10.97
CA MET A 171 5.15 -18.46 -10.06
C MET A 171 5.58 -18.83 -8.64
N ARG A 172 6.43 -19.84 -8.48
CA ARG A 172 6.91 -20.27 -7.16
C ARG A 172 7.73 -19.20 -6.46
N ILE A 173 8.61 -18.50 -7.18
CA ILE A 173 9.40 -17.39 -6.64
C ILE A 173 8.46 -16.24 -6.23
N ASN A 174 7.53 -15.85 -7.09
CA ASN A 174 6.59 -14.77 -6.78
C ASN A 174 5.62 -15.12 -5.64
N SER A 175 5.13 -16.36 -5.59
CA SER A 175 4.26 -16.88 -4.51
C SER A 175 4.99 -17.11 -3.19
N SER A 176 6.23 -17.64 -3.23
CA SER A 176 7.07 -17.78 -2.04
C SER A 176 7.45 -16.43 -1.45
N ASN A 177 7.46 -15.39 -2.29
CA ASN A 177 7.76 -14.04 -1.87
C ASN A 177 6.56 -13.41 -1.13
N ASN A 178 6.34 -13.87 0.10
CA ASN A 178 5.34 -13.42 1.09
C ASN A 178 5.52 -11.95 1.55
N LEU A 179 6.16 -11.11 0.73
CA LEU A 179 6.19 -9.65 0.82
C LEU A 179 4.78 -9.09 0.54
N LYS A 180 3.84 -9.41 1.43
CA LYS A 180 2.63 -8.62 1.66
C LYS A 180 3.00 -7.51 2.63
N MET A 181 2.33 -6.36 2.57
CA MET A 181 2.60 -5.23 3.48
C MET A 181 2.02 -5.57 4.84
N LYS A 182 2.79 -6.37 5.58
CA LYS A 182 2.51 -6.77 6.93
C LYS A 182 3.03 -5.68 7.87
N VAL A 183 2.16 -5.05 8.65
CA VAL A 183 2.52 -4.19 9.80
C VAL A 183 3.36 -4.95 10.79
N THR A 184 2.91 -6.16 11.06
CA THR A 184 3.55 -7.16 11.92
C THR A 184 3.34 -8.51 11.25
N SER A 185 4.12 -9.53 11.60
CA SER A 185 4.02 -10.92 11.11
C SER A 185 2.57 -11.44 10.92
N THR A 186 1.60 -10.90 11.67
CA THR A 186 0.18 -11.27 11.71
C THR A 186 -0.85 -10.23 11.23
N LYS A 187 -0.49 -8.96 10.95
CA LYS A 187 -1.46 -7.91 10.57
C LYS A 187 -1.08 -7.22 9.26
N LEU A 188 -1.99 -7.24 8.29
CA LEU A 188 -1.85 -6.51 7.02
C LEU A 188 -2.26 -5.04 7.22
N ILE A 189 -1.57 -4.12 6.54
CA ILE A 189 -2.06 -2.75 6.39
C ILE A 189 -3.21 -2.81 5.39
N ASP A 190 -4.42 -2.74 5.90
CA ASP A 190 -5.63 -2.89 5.11
C ASP A 190 -6.73 -1.99 5.70
N LEU A 191 -7.77 -1.69 4.93
CA LEU A 191 -8.93 -0.92 5.38
C LEU A 191 -9.50 -1.38 6.75
N PRO A 192 -9.56 -2.69 7.05
CA PRO A 192 -9.96 -3.20 8.37
C PRO A 192 -9.05 -2.76 9.52
N MET A 193 -7.75 -2.57 9.26
CA MET A 193 -6.82 -2.04 10.26
C MET A 193 -7.12 -0.57 10.58
N PHE A 194 -7.42 0.25 9.57
CA PHE A 194 -7.88 1.62 9.79
C PHE A 194 -9.16 1.67 10.62
N ALA A 195 -10.16 0.84 10.29
CA ALA A 195 -11.40 0.74 11.06
C ALA A 195 -11.14 0.32 12.53
N SER A 196 -10.18 -0.58 12.75
CA SER A 196 -9.74 -0.95 14.10
C SER A 196 -9.10 0.23 14.84
N ILE A 197 -8.25 1.01 14.18
CA ILE A 197 -7.60 2.19 14.78
C ILE A 197 -8.64 3.23 15.18
N VAL A 198 -9.61 3.53 14.31
CA VAL A 198 -10.70 4.47 14.61
C VAL A 198 -11.52 4.00 15.82
N ARG A 199 -11.89 2.71 15.86
CA ARG A 199 -12.63 2.12 16.99
C ARG A 199 -11.84 2.21 18.30
N SER A 200 -10.55 1.87 18.27
CA SER A 200 -9.68 1.98 19.44
C SER A 200 -9.51 3.43 19.89
N SER A 201 -9.39 4.36 18.94
CA SER A 201 -9.26 5.79 19.23
C SER A 201 -10.49 6.34 19.95
N TYR A 202 -11.68 5.98 19.49
CA TYR A 202 -12.92 6.36 20.16
C TYR A 202 -13.02 5.77 21.58
N SER A 203 -12.68 4.49 21.74
CA SER A 203 -12.70 3.82 23.05
C SER A 203 -11.73 4.47 24.04
N VAL A 204 -10.48 4.71 23.63
CA VAL A 204 -9.45 5.35 24.46
C VAL A 204 -9.85 6.78 24.81
N THR A 205 -10.33 7.56 23.84
CA THR A 205 -10.82 8.92 24.06
C THR A 205 -11.97 8.94 25.06
N SER A 206 -12.95 8.04 24.93
CA SER A 206 -14.09 7.93 25.85
C SER A 206 -13.64 7.68 27.30
N VAL A 207 -12.68 6.77 27.50
CA VAL A 207 -12.11 6.47 28.83
C VAL A 207 -11.33 7.68 29.39
N LEU A 208 -10.54 8.36 28.56
CA LEU A 208 -9.79 9.55 28.93
C LEU A 208 -10.70 10.71 29.36
N ILE A 209 -11.80 10.93 28.62
CA ILE A 209 -12.80 11.93 28.99
C ILE A 209 -13.43 11.53 30.32
N ASN A 210 -13.95 10.31 30.43
CA ASN A 210 -14.68 9.85 31.62
C ASN A 210 -13.83 9.91 32.90
N SER A 211 -12.56 9.53 32.82
CA SER A 211 -11.63 9.59 33.95
C SER A 211 -11.25 11.02 34.37
N ASN A 212 -11.31 11.99 33.45
CA ASN A 212 -10.99 13.39 33.73
C ASN A 212 -12.23 14.28 33.96
N ILE A 213 -13.45 13.72 33.92
CA ILE A 213 -14.71 14.48 34.12
C ILE A 213 -14.64 15.39 35.35
N HIS A 214 -14.14 14.89 36.50
CA HIS A 214 -14.06 15.70 37.72
C HIS A 214 -13.10 16.91 37.64
N LYS A 215 -12.07 16.84 36.78
CA LYS A 215 -11.19 17.99 36.50
C LYS A 215 -11.76 18.91 35.41
N ILE A 216 -12.64 18.38 34.56
CA ILE A 216 -13.26 19.10 33.45
C ILE A 216 -14.48 19.92 33.92
N THR A 217 -15.20 19.46 34.96
CA THR A 217 -16.42 20.11 35.49
C THR A 217 -16.15 21.17 36.58
N LYS A 218 -14.90 21.36 37.01
CA LYS A 218 -14.52 22.32 38.07
C LYS A 218 -13.86 23.55 37.47
#